data_AF-A0A506X7S5-F1
#
_entry.id   AF-A0A506X7S5-F1
#
_cell.length_a   1.000
_cell.length_b   1.000
_cell.length_c   1.000
_cell.angle_alpha   90.00
_cell.angle_beta   90.00
_cell.angle_gamma   90.00
#
_symmetry.space_group_name_H-M   'P 1'
#
loop_
_entity.id
_entity.type
_entity.pdbx_description
1 polymer ?
#
loop_
_entity_poly.entity_id
_entity_poly.type
_entity_poly.pdbx_seq_one_letter_code
_entity_poly.pdbx_strand_id
1 'polypeptide(L)'
;VAERGPLCVGIDAHAPLLRDWGLADDAAGLREFGLRVVDAAAPRIGIVKPQIAFFERHGSAGYAALEEILTAARAAGLLVIAD
;
A
#
# COMPACT_ATOMS: atom_id res chain seq x y z
N VAL A 1 10.00 3.95 14.55
CA VAL A 1 11.36 3.58 14.08
C VAL A 1 12.21 3.02 15.21
N ALA A 2 12.41 3.73 16.32
CA ALA A 2 13.20 3.21 17.45
C ALA A 2 12.72 1.85 17.98
N GLU A 3 11.40 1.62 18.05
CA GLU A 3 10.82 0.35 18.53
C GLU A 3 10.57 -0.70 17.44
N ARG A 4 10.54 -0.30 16.16
CA ARG A 4 10.08 -1.14 15.02
C ARG A 4 11.11 -1.28 13.89
N GLY A 5 12.35 -0.90 14.17
CA GLY A 5 13.46 -0.95 13.23
C GLY A 5 13.42 0.11 12.11
N PRO A 6 14.54 0.23 11.35
CA PRO A 6 14.71 1.20 10.27
C PRO A 6 14.28 0.63 8.91
N LEU A 7 13.13 -0.05 8.82
CA LEU A 7 12.60 -0.58 7.57
C LEU A 7 11.39 0.24 7.10
N CYS A 8 11.43 0.63 5.82
CA CYS A 8 10.33 1.23 5.08
C CYS A 8 9.89 0.26 3.98
N VAL A 9 8.63 -0.19 4.02
CA VAL A 9 8.09 -1.14 3.05
C VAL A 9 7.34 -0.40 1.96
N GLY A 10 7.69 -0.64 0.70
CA GLY A 10 6.96 -0.10 -0.46
C GLY A 10 5.60 -0.75 -0.65
N ILE A 11 4.60 0.05 -1.03
CA ILE A 11 3.33 -0.46 -1.57
C ILE A 11 3.33 -0.09 -3.06
N ASP A 12 3.96 -0.95 -3.85
CA ASP A 12 4.29 -0.71 -5.26
C ASP A 12 3.42 -1.58 -6.17
N ALA A 13 2.11 -1.28 -6.23
CA ALA A 13 1.09 -2.09 -6.89
C ALA A 13 1.14 -2.02 -8.44
N HIS A 14 2.30 -2.31 -9.02
CA HIS A 14 2.51 -2.35 -10.46
C HIS A 14 2.00 -3.67 -11.09
N ALA A 15 1.62 -3.61 -12.37
CA ALA A 15 0.93 -4.71 -13.04
C ALA A 15 1.61 -6.08 -12.93
N PRO A 16 2.95 -6.24 -13.08
CA PRO A 16 3.60 -7.52 -12.84
C PRO A 16 3.37 -8.09 -11.43
N LEU A 17 3.49 -7.28 -10.38
CA LEU A 17 3.36 -7.74 -9.01
C LEU A 17 1.92 -8.11 -8.66
N LEU A 18 0.94 -7.35 -9.18
CA LEU A 18 -0.48 -7.71 -9.07
C LEU A 18 -0.74 -9.08 -9.69
N ARG A 19 -0.22 -9.35 -10.89
CA ARG A 19 -0.35 -10.65 -11.55
C ARG A 19 0.30 -11.78 -10.75
N ASP A 20 1.50 -11.56 -10.20
CA ASP A 20 2.18 -12.54 -9.37
C ASP A 20 1.38 -12.87 -8.09
N TRP A 21 0.57 -11.93 -7.61
CA TRP A 21 -0.35 -12.10 -6.49
C TRP A 21 -1.74 -12.62 -6.89
N GLY A 22 -1.98 -12.87 -8.18
CA GLY A 22 -3.27 -13.30 -8.72
C GLY A 22 -4.35 -12.22 -8.64
N LEU A 23 -3.98 -10.95 -8.63
CA LEU A 23 -4.86 -9.80 -8.56
C LEU A 23 -5.03 -9.15 -9.94
N ALA A 24 -6.22 -8.58 -10.18
CA ALA A 24 -6.50 -7.82 -11.39
C ALA A 24 -5.72 -6.49 -11.43
N ASP A 25 -5.39 -6.01 -12.63
CA ASP A 25 -4.77 -4.70 -12.82
C ASP A 25 -5.82 -3.59 -12.87
N ASP A 26 -6.54 -3.40 -11.77
CA ASP A 26 -7.59 -2.40 -11.58
C ASP A 26 -7.62 -1.86 -10.14
N ALA A 27 -8.48 -0.88 -9.86
CA ALA A 27 -8.57 -0.25 -8.54
C ALA A 27 -8.88 -1.25 -7.40
N ALA A 28 -9.63 -2.31 -7.66
CA ALA A 28 -9.93 -3.33 -6.65
C ALA A 28 -8.69 -4.18 -6.35
N GLY A 29 -7.93 -4.56 -7.38
CA GLY A 29 -6.65 -5.24 -7.24
C GLY A 29 -5.61 -4.40 -6.50
N LEU A 30 -5.51 -3.10 -6.81
CA LEU A 30 -4.65 -2.16 -6.07
C LEU A 30 -5.00 -2.10 -4.59
N ARG A 31 -6.29 -1.94 -4.28
CA ARG A 31 -6.83 -1.88 -2.92
C ARG A 31 -6.49 -3.15 -2.14
N GLU A 32 -6.81 -4.30 -2.73
CA GLU A 32 -6.58 -5.61 -2.11
C GLU A 32 -5.08 -5.84 -1.84
N PHE A 33 -4.22 -5.53 -2.82
CA PHE A 33 -2.78 -5.60 -2.67
C PHE A 33 -2.30 -4.74 -1.49
N GLY A 34 -2.69 -3.47 -1.47
CA GLY A 34 -2.23 -2.52 -0.45
C GLY A 34 -2.69 -2.87 0.95
N LEU A 35 -3.95 -3.30 1.13
CA LEU A 35 -4.46 -3.72 2.44
C LEU A 35 -3.72 -4.96 2.96
N ARG A 36 -3.45 -5.95 2.10
CA ARG A 36 -2.64 -7.12 2.49
C ARG A 36 -1.22 -6.75 2.90
N VAL A 37 -0.60 -5.77 2.23
CA VAL A 37 0.72 -5.26 2.63
C VAL A 37 0.64 -4.56 4.00
N VAL A 38 -0.37 -3.73 4.25
CA VAL A 38 -0.59 -3.08 5.55
C VAL A 38 -0.75 -4.10 6.66
N ASP A 39 -1.61 -5.10 6.49
CA ASP A 39 -1.85 -6.14 7.49
C ASP A 39 -0.57 -6.93 7.80
N ALA A 40 0.21 -7.27 6.78
CA ALA A 40 1.47 -7.98 6.93
C ALA A 40 2.58 -7.11 7.55
N ALA A 41 2.55 -5.79 7.34
CA ALA A 41 3.54 -4.83 7.82
C ALA A 41 3.31 -4.39 9.27
N ALA A 42 2.04 -4.15 9.63
CA ALA A 42 1.61 -3.60 10.90
C ALA A 42 2.23 -4.25 12.16
N PRO A 43 2.44 -5.58 12.25
CA PRO A 43 3.05 -6.18 13.44
C PRO A 43 4.59 -6.10 13.48
N ARG A 44 5.27 -5.72 12.38
CA ARG A 44 6.73 -5.91 12.23
C ARG A 44 7.52 -4.63 11.99
N ILE A 45 6.93 -3.63 11.35
CA ILE A 45 7.65 -2.42 10.89
C ILE A 45 6.89 -1.14 11.26
N GLY A 46 7.53 0.01 11.03
CA GLY A 46 6.98 1.33 11.39
C GLY A 46 6.63 2.26 10.24
N ILE A 47 7.02 1.97 9.00
CA ILE A 47 6.85 2.89 7.85
C ILE A 47 6.42 2.12 6.60
N VAL A 48 5.36 2.58 5.94
CA VAL A 48 5.00 2.17 4.58
C VAL A 48 5.11 3.34 3.61
N LYS A 49 5.41 3.04 2.35
CA LYS A 49 5.58 4.03 1.29
C LYS A 49 4.82 3.62 0.02
N PRO A 50 3.51 3.93 -0.09
CA PRO A 50 2.80 3.75 -1.35
C PRO A 50 3.36 4.64 -2.45
N GLN A 51 3.61 4.05 -3.62
CA GLN A 51 4.02 4.76 -4.82
C GLN A 51 2.79 5.24 -5.60
N ILE A 52 2.54 6.54 -5.56
CA ILE A 52 1.30 7.20 -5.99
C ILE A 52 1.04 6.98 -7.48
N ALA A 53 2.08 6.94 -8.31
CA ALA A 53 1.92 6.75 -9.76
C ALA A 53 1.22 5.43 -10.12
N PHE A 54 1.37 4.38 -9.31
CA PHE A 54 0.69 3.09 -9.56
C PHE A 54 -0.81 3.14 -9.26
N PHE A 55 -1.26 4.10 -8.44
CA PHE A 55 -2.67 4.37 -8.17
C PHE A 55 -3.23 5.39 -9.18
N GLU A 56 -2.48 6.46 -9.46
CA GLU A 56 -2.87 7.53 -10.38
C GLU A 56 -3.26 7.01 -11.77
N ARG A 57 -2.58 5.98 -12.28
CA ARG A 57 -2.87 5.38 -13.60
C ARG A 57 -4.28 4.80 -13.73
N HIS A 58 -4.99 4.59 -12.61
CA HIS A 58 -6.39 4.16 -12.57
C HIS A 58 -7.37 5.31 -12.24
N GLY A 59 -6.91 6.57 -12.32
CA GLY A 59 -7.72 7.76 -12.12
C GLY A 59 -8.29 7.87 -10.70
N SER A 60 -9.49 8.46 -10.59
CA SER A 60 -10.15 8.67 -9.28
C SER A 60 -10.42 7.38 -8.52
N ALA A 61 -10.70 6.28 -9.22
CA ALA A 61 -10.89 4.97 -8.60
C ALA A 61 -9.59 4.45 -7.97
N GLY A 62 -8.44 4.68 -8.61
CA GLY A 62 -7.13 4.36 -8.03
C GLY A 62 -6.82 5.21 -6.80
N TYR A 63 -7.16 6.51 -6.83
CA TYR A 63 -7.03 7.37 -5.65
C TYR A 63 -7.95 6.95 -4.50
N ALA A 64 -9.19 6.54 -4.76
CA ALA A 64 -10.08 6.02 -3.73
C ALA A 64 -9.50 4.76 -3.06
N ALA A 65 -8.93 3.84 -3.85
CA ALA A 65 -8.22 2.68 -3.31
C ALA A 65 -7.02 3.09 -2.44
N LEU A 66 -6.24 4.08 -2.88
CA LEU A 66 -5.13 4.63 -2.09
C LEU A 66 -5.62 5.23 -0.77
N GLU A 67 -6.69 6.03 -0.77
CA GLU A 67 -7.27 6.65 0.43
C GLU A 67 -7.68 5.60 1.48
N GLU A 68 -8.25 4.48 1.05
CA GLU A 68 -8.55 3.35 1.94
C GLU A 68 -7.29 2.74 2.55
N ILE A 69 -6.24 2.52 1.75
CA ILE A 69 -4.96 1.97 2.21
C ILE A 69 -4.28 2.93 3.20
N LEU A 70 -4.27 4.23 2.91
CA LEU A 70 -3.73 5.27 3.79
C LEU A 70 -4.47 5.31 5.14
N THR A 71 -5.80 5.18 5.10
CA THR A 71 -6.65 5.12 6.29
C THR A 71 -6.32 3.89 7.13
N ALA A 72 -6.23 2.71 6.51
CA ALA A 72 -5.87 1.47 7.19
C ALA A 72 -4.46 1.52 7.79
N ALA A 73 -3.47 2.01 7.04
CA ALA A 73 -2.09 2.13 7.51
C ALA A 73 -1.97 3.04 8.74
N ARG A 74 -2.65 4.19 8.72
CA ARG A 74 -2.69 5.11 9.87
C ARG A 74 -3.39 4.50 11.07
N ALA A 75 -4.51 3.81 10.86
CA ALA A 75 -5.23 3.10 11.92
C ALA A 75 -4.37 1.99 12.55
N ALA A 76 -3.49 1.36 11.77
CA ALA A 76 -2.52 0.36 12.23
C ALA A 76 -1.27 0.94 12.92
N GLY A 77 -1.18 2.28 13.06
CA GLY A 77 -0.05 2.97 13.68
C GLY A 77 1.21 3.03 12.82
N LEU A 78 1.09 2.83 11.50
CA LEU A 78 2.20 2.98 10.56
C LEU A 78 2.38 4.44 10.16
N LEU A 79 3.63 4.89 10.07
CA LEU A 79 3.94 6.13 9.36
C LEU A 79 3.81 5.90 7.85
N VAL A 80 3.31 6.89 7.14
CA VAL A 80 3.10 6.80 5.70
C VAL A 80 3.87 7.90 4.98
N ILE A 81 4.65 7.51 3.97
CA ILE A 81 5.32 8.39 3.03
C ILE A 81 4.64 8.21 1.67
N ALA A 82 3.89 9.20 1.21
CA ALA A 82 3.37 9.21 -0.16
C ALA A 82 4.50 9.62 -1.11
N ASP A 83 4.86 8.73 -2.04
CA ASP A 83 5.94 8.91 -3.02
C ASP A 83 5.37 8.97 -4.44
#